data_AF-A0A7K2Q548-F1
#
_entry.id   AF-A0A7K2Q548-F1
#
_cell.length_a   1.000
_cell.length_b   1.000
_cell.length_c   1.000
_cell.angle_alpha   90.00
_cell.angle_beta   90.00
_cell.angle_gamma   90.00
#
_symmetry.space_group_name_H-M   'P 1'
#
loop_
_entity.id
_entity.type
_entity.pdbx_description
1 polymer ?
#
loop_
_entity_poly.entity_id
_entity_poly.type
_entity_poly.pdbx_seq_one_letter_code
_entity_poly.pdbx_strand_id
1 'polypeptide(L)'
;VAGGAPPFGAGPEPAALYRVVHEEADLGAVPAELRPLLWHCLAKDPAHRPSTAQVIEAVRAHPAVGGELRFGDDWLPHQVTTELRRHA
;
A
#
# COMPACT_ATOMS: atom_id res chain seq x y z
N VAL A 1 -7.36 1.53 2.07
CA VAL A 1 -6.67 1.59 0.75
C VAL A 1 -5.79 2.84 0.71
N ALA A 2 -4.60 2.75 0.12
CA ALA A 2 -3.56 3.79 0.20
C ALA A 2 -4.02 5.21 -0.21
N GLY A 3 -4.90 5.32 -1.21
CA GLY A 3 -5.46 6.60 -1.67
C GLY A 3 -6.84 6.95 -1.08
N GLY A 4 -7.33 6.22 -0.07
CA GLY A 4 -8.67 6.44 0.51
C GLY A 4 -9.87 5.97 -0.32
N ALA A 5 -9.68 5.64 -1.61
CA ALA A 5 -10.70 5.05 -2.48
C ALA A 5 -10.24 3.71 -3.10
N PRO A 6 -11.15 2.76 -3.40
CA PRO A 6 -10.79 1.49 -4.04
C PRO A 6 -10.13 1.72 -5.41
N PRO A 7 -9.01 1.03 -5.72
CA PRO A 7 -8.24 1.30 -6.94
C PRO A 7 -8.92 0.78 -8.21
N PHE A 8 -9.90 -0.11 -8.06
CA PHE A 8 -10.73 -0.63 -9.16
C PHE A 8 -12.16 -0.09 -9.06
N GLY A 9 -12.36 1.12 -8.53
CA GLY A 9 -13.67 1.77 -8.44
C GLY A 9 -14.68 1.08 -7.51
N ALA A 10 -15.87 1.69 -7.39
CA ALA A 10 -16.98 1.18 -6.58
C ALA A 10 -17.97 0.35 -7.41
N GLY A 11 -18.96 -0.25 -6.74
CA GLY A 11 -20.07 -0.98 -7.36
C GLY A 11 -20.20 -2.43 -6.90
N PRO A 12 -21.09 -3.21 -7.55
CA PRO A 12 -21.32 -4.61 -7.21
C PRO A 12 -20.05 -5.47 -7.34
N GLU A 13 -19.93 -6.48 -6.47
CA GLU A 13 -18.76 -7.36 -6.41
C GLU A 13 -18.36 -8.00 -7.75
N PRO A 14 -19.28 -8.54 -8.58
CA PRO A 14 -18.89 -9.14 -9.86
C PRO A 14 -18.23 -8.14 -10.82
N ALA A 15 -18.68 -6.88 -10.80
CA ALA A 15 -18.10 -5.82 -11.62
C ALA A 15 -16.71 -5.42 -11.10
N ALA A 16 -16.52 -5.38 -9.78
CA ALA A 16 -15.21 -5.11 -9.19
C ALA A 16 -14.19 -6.22 -9.54
N LEU A 17 -14.58 -7.50 -9.43
CA LEU A 17 -13.72 -8.63 -9.79
C LEU A 17 -13.34 -8.62 -11.28
N TYR A 18 -14.29 -8.27 -12.16
CA TYR A 18 -14.01 -8.10 -13.58
C TYR A 18 -12.90 -7.06 -13.80
N ARG A 19 -13.00 -5.89 -13.18
CA ARG A 19 -11.98 -4.82 -13.31
C ARG A 19 -10.64 -5.21 -12.71
N VAL A 20 -10.62 -5.94 -11.59
CA VAL A 20 -9.37 -6.49 -11.03
C VAL A 20 -8.64 -7.38 -12.03
N VAL A 21 -9.37 -8.13 -12.86
CA VAL A 21 -8.75 -9.02 -13.85
C VAL A 21 -8.39 -8.27 -15.13
N HIS A 22 -9.23 -7.35 -15.60
CA HIS A 22 -9.17 -6.83 -16.97
C HIS A 22 -8.80 -5.35 -17.11
N GLU A 23 -8.91 -4.55 -16.06
CA GLU A 23 -8.66 -3.10 -16.11
C GLU A 23 -7.48 -2.70 -15.23
N GLU A 24 -6.85 -1.57 -15.54
CA GLU A 24 -5.76 -1.04 -14.72
C GLU A 24 -6.27 -0.36 -13.45
N ALA A 25 -5.45 -0.41 -12.39
CA ALA A 25 -5.75 0.26 -11.14
C ALA A 25 -5.63 1.78 -11.29
N ASP A 26 -6.62 2.53 -10.84
CA ASP A 26 -6.52 3.98 -10.67
C ASP A 26 -5.75 4.29 -9.37
N LEU A 27 -4.55 4.84 -9.55
CA LEU A 27 -3.66 5.27 -8.46
C LEU A 27 -3.56 6.80 -8.37
N GLY A 28 -4.45 7.55 -9.02
CA GLY A 28 -4.40 9.03 -9.05
C GLY A 28 -4.47 9.66 -7.66
N ALA A 29 -5.22 9.07 -6.74
CA ALA A 29 -5.33 9.51 -5.35
C ALA A 29 -4.16 9.09 -4.45
N VAL A 30 -3.23 8.26 -4.93
CA VAL A 30 -2.05 7.82 -4.18
C VAL A 30 -0.94 8.88 -4.30
N PRO A 31 -0.18 9.17 -3.24
CA PRO A 31 1.05 9.96 -3.32
C PRO A 31 1.99 9.46 -4.43
N ALA A 32 2.56 10.38 -5.21
CA ALA A 32 3.30 10.06 -6.42
C ALA A 32 4.47 9.09 -6.18
N GLU A 33 5.09 9.19 -5.01
CA GLU A 33 6.25 8.42 -4.58
C GLU A 33 5.91 6.94 -4.35
N LEU A 34 4.66 6.62 -4.00
CA LEU A 34 4.20 5.25 -3.76
C LEU A 34 3.62 4.58 -5.01
N ARG A 35 3.23 5.36 -6.03
CA ARG A 35 2.59 4.83 -7.25
C ARG A 35 3.43 3.76 -7.95
N PRO A 36 4.76 3.92 -8.16
CA PRO A 36 5.54 2.90 -8.86
C PRO A 36 5.50 1.54 -8.16
N LEU A 37 5.64 1.53 -6.83
CA LEU A 37 5.60 0.30 -6.03
C LEU A 37 4.22 -0.37 -6.10
N LEU A 38 3.14 0.40 -5.92
CA LEU A 38 1.79 -0.13 -6.01
C LEU A 38 1.43 -0.64 -7.40
N TRP A 39 1.96 -0.02 -8.47
CA TRP A 39 1.76 -0.47 -9.84
C TRP A 39 2.33 -1.89 -10.03
N HIS A 40 3.54 -2.15 -9.52
CA HIS A 40 4.15 -3.48 -9.59
C HIS A 40 3.40 -4.50 -8.71
N CYS A 41 2.97 -4.11 -7.51
CA CYS A 41 2.15 -4.98 -6.64
C CYS A 41 0.82 -5.39 -7.29
N LEU A 42 0.23 -4.52 -8.11
CA LEU A 42 -1.07 -4.74 -8.76
C LEU A 42 -0.94 -5.25 -10.21
N ALA A 43 0.26 -5.59 -10.67
CA ALA A 43 0.50 -6.07 -12.01
C ALA A 43 -0.36 -7.30 -12.34
N LYS A 44 -0.95 -7.33 -13.54
CA LYS A 44 -1.82 -8.43 -13.98
C LYS A 44 -1.06 -9.73 -14.06
N ASP A 45 0.10 -9.68 -14.69
CA ASP A 45 1.03 -10.79 -14.73
C ASP A 45 1.73 -10.94 -13.36
N PRO A 46 1.54 -12.08 -12.67
CA PRO A 46 2.18 -12.34 -11.39
C PRO A 46 3.71 -12.28 -11.42
N ALA A 47 4.35 -12.54 -12.57
CA ALA A 47 5.81 -12.50 -12.70
C ALA A 47 6.38 -11.07 -12.53
N HIS A 48 5.58 -10.03 -12.76
CA HIS A 48 5.97 -8.64 -12.59
C HIS A 48 5.77 -8.13 -11.14
N ARG A 49 5.19 -8.96 -10.26
CA ARG A 49 4.92 -8.56 -8.87
C ARG A 49 6.18 -8.71 -8.02
N PRO A 50 6.47 -7.72 -7.16
CA PRO A 50 7.58 -7.85 -6.22
C PRO A 50 7.23 -8.91 -5.18
N SER A 51 8.24 -9.65 -4.75
CA SER A 51 8.17 -10.45 -3.53
C SER A 51 7.96 -9.55 -2.31
N THR A 52 7.45 -10.12 -1.23
CA THR A 52 7.29 -9.40 0.05
C THR A 52 8.61 -8.79 0.53
N ALA A 53 9.74 -9.47 0.35
CA ALA A 53 11.05 -8.96 0.72
C ALA A 53 11.43 -7.70 -0.08
N GLN A 54 11.14 -7.68 -1.38
CA GLN A 54 11.38 -6.51 -2.24
C GLN A 54 10.48 -5.32 -1.87
N VAL A 55 9.23 -5.57 -1.46
CA VAL A 55 8.34 -4.51 -0.95
C VAL A 55 8.90 -3.90 0.33
N ILE A 56 9.33 -4.73 1.28
CA ILE A 56 9.92 -4.26 2.54
C ILE A 56 11.16 -3.40 2.27
N GLU A 57 12.04 -3.85 1.37
CA GLU A 57 13.25 -3.11 1.01
C GLU A 57 12.92 -1.77 0.33
N ALA A 58 11.99 -1.77 -0.62
CA ALA A 58 11.55 -0.54 -1.29
C ALA A 58 10.97 0.50 -0.31
N VAL A 59 10.20 0.05 0.68
CA VAL A 59 9.63 0.93 1.71
C VAL A 59 10.71 1.44 2.67
N ARG A 60 11.67 0.59 3.06
CA ARG A 60 12.80 0.99 3.92
C ARG A 60 13.69 2.03 3.25
N ALA A 61 13.91 1.89 1.94
CA ALA A 61 14.66 2.84 1.14
C ALA A 61 13.89 4.15 0.85
N HIS A 62 12.59 4.21 1.17
CA HIS A 62 11.77 5.38 0.86
C HIS A 62 12.17 6.59 1.72
N PRO A 63 12.47 7.76 1.12
CA PRO A 63 13.01 8.93 1.83
C PRO A 63 12.12 9.43 2.99
N ALA A 64 10.80 9.28 2.85
CA ALA A 64 9.83 9.72 3.86
C ALA A 64 9.72 8.79 5.09
N VAL A 65 10.11 7.51 4.96
CA VAL A 65 10.04 6.56 6.07
C VAL A 65 11.30 6.67 6.92
N GLY A 66 12.47 6.80 6.28
CA GLY A 66 13.76 6.70 6.95
C GLY A 66 13.94 5.31 7.57
N GLY A 67 15.17 4.89 7.84
CA GLY A 67 15.43 3.53 8.35
C GLY A 67 14.81 3.18 9.71
N GLU A 68 14.16 4.14 10.38
CA GLU A 68 13.51 4.00 11.69
C GLU A 68 11.98 4.00 11.56
N LEU A 69 11.33 3.02 12.21
CA LEU A 69 9.88 3.00 12.36
C LEU A 69 9.44 4.21 13.20
N ARG A 70 8.75 5.17 12.58
CA ARG A 70 8.13 6.29 13.28
C ARG A 70 6.67 5.98 13.60
N PHE A 71 6.41 5.61 14.84
CA PHE A 71 5.07 5.61 15.40
C PHE A 71 4.72 7.05 15.80
N GLY A 72 4.15 7.80 14.87
CA GLY A 72 3.53 9.08 15.18
C GLY A 72 2.29 8.87 16.05
N ASP A 73 1.97 9.84 16.91
CA ASP A 73 0.78 9.81 17.77
C ASP A 73 -0.52 10.11 16.98
N ASP A 74 -0.39 10.30 15.65
CA ASP A 74 -1.36 11.01 14.84
C ASP A 74 -2.29 10.07 14.05
N TRP A 75 -1.88 8.80 13.84
CA TRP A 75 -2.62 7.85 13.00
C TRP A 75 -3.01 6.54 13.71
N LEU A 76 -2.27 6.15 14.76
CA LEU A 76 -2.60 5.01 15.61
C LEU A 76 -3.19 5.50 16.93
N PRO A 77 -4.27 4.87 17.44
CA PRO A 77 -4.74 5.14 18.79
C PRO A 77 -3.62 4.94 19.81
N HIS A 78 -3.52 5.85 20.80
CA HIS A 78 -2.48 5.85 21.83
C HIS A 78 -2.28 4.48 22.52
N GLN A 79 -3.37 3.74 22.72
CA GLN A 79 -3.33 2.41 23.35
C GLN A 79 -2.47 1.42 22.53
N VAL A 80 -2.57 1.49 21.20
CA VAL A 80 -1.84 0.60 20.28
C VAL A 80 -0.38 1.03 20.18
N THR A 81 -0.09 2.33 20.20
CA THR A 81 1.30 2.82 20.18
C THR A 81 2.07 2.43 21.45
N THR A 82 1.43 2.45 22.63
CA THR A 82 2.05 1.98 23.88
C THR A 82 2.39 0.49 23.82
N GLU A 83 1.50 -0.35 23.31
CA GLU A 83 1.72 -1.79 23.22
C GLU A 83 2.84 -2.16 22.24
N LEU A 84 2.95 -1.47 21.11
CA LEU A 84 4.04 -1.69 20.16
C LEU A 84 5.41 -1.31 20.75
N ARG A 85 5.51 -0.19 21.47
CA ARG A 85 6.76 0.22 22.15
C ARG A 85 7.20 -0.76 23.24
N ARG A 86 6.26 -1.48 23.85
CA ARG A 86 6.56 -2.49 24.86
C ARG A 86 7.20 -3.76 24.28
N HIS A 87 6.94 -4.05 23.01
CA HIS A 87 7.36 -5.28 22.34
C HIS A 87 8.35 -5.06 21.19
N ALA A 88 8.80 -3.81 20.98
CA ALA A 88 9.88 -3.45 20.07
C ALA A 88 11.24 -3.55 20.78
#